data_AF-A0A542DNL1-F1
#
_entry.id   AF-A0A542DNL1-F1
#
_cell.length_a   1.000
_cell.length_b   1.000
_cell.length_c   1.000
_cell.angle_alpha   90.00
_cell.angle_beta   90.00
_cell.angle_gamma   90.00
#
_symmetry.space_group_name_H-M   'P 1'
#
loop_
_entity.id
_entity.type
_entity.pdbx_description
1 polymer ?
#
loop_
_entity_poly.entity_id
_entity_poly.type
_entity_poly.pdbx_seq_one_letter_code
_entity_poly.pdbx_strand_id
1 'polypeptide(L)'
;MGVRLGLADDVVVFIVSRGTNHDYRRVLWRVSRADAIKICSDPRTASQNYMLCWTDRNIDDEKLNRYVPDNGKHDAVLRDHGVTILKKA
;
A
#
# COMPACT_ATOMS: atom_id res chain seq x y z
N MET A 1 -1.99 -9.04 31.10
CA MET A 1 -1.32 -7.79 30.68
C MET A 1 -0.10 -8.19 29.87
N GLY A 2 0.06 -7.98 28.57
CA GLY A 2 -0.48 -6.93 27.71
C GLY A 2 0.69 -6.20 27.05
N VAL A 3 1.47 -6.89 26.21
CA VAL A 3 2.51 -6.27 25.37
C VAL A 3 2.37 -6.84 23.96
N ARG A 4 1.55 -6.20 23.11
CA ARG A 4 1.71 -6.36 21.66
C ARG A 4 2.99 -5.58 21.33
N LEU A 5 4.03 -6.27 20.87
CA LEU A 5 5.26 -5.69 20.37
C LEU A 5 4.92 -4.78 19.16
N GLY A 6 4.51 -3.56 19.45
CA GLY A 6 4.13 -2.52 18.50
C GLY A 6 5.32 -1.74 17.96
N LEU A 7 6.34 -2.44 17.48
CA LEU A 7 7.26 -1.89 16.48
C LEU A 7 6.85 -2.48 15.13
N ALA A 8 5.59 -2.23 14.78
CA ALA A 8 4.98 -2.74 13.57
C ALA A 8 5.67 -2.08 12.37
N ASP A 9 6.43 -2.85 11.59
CA ASP A 9 7.06 -2.41 10.34
C ASP A 9 5.99 -2.30 9.24
N ASP A 10 4.87 -1.67 9.59
CA ASP A 10 3.72 -1.46 8.75
C ASP A 10 4.02 -0.31 7.80
N VAL A 11 3.57 -0.47 6.57
CA VAL A 11 3.66 0.57 5.56
C VAL A 11 2.34 0.68 4.84
N VAL A 12 2.11 1.83 4.21
CA VAL A 12 0.98 2.00 3.30
C VAL A 12 1.46 1.83 1.87
N VAL A 13 0.69 1.08 1.09
CA VAL A 13 0.86 0.95 -0.36
C VAL A 13 -0.18 1.83 -1.03
N PHE A 14 0.28 2.70 -1.93
CA PHE A 14 -0.54 3.72 -2.55
C PHE A 14 -0.25 3.85 -4.04
N ILE A 15 -1.23 4.41 -4.75
CA ILE A 15 -1.17 4.64 -6.19
C ILE A 15 -0.45 5.96 -6.45
N VAL A 16 0.59 5.90 -7.28
CA VAL A 16 1.23 7.07 -7.90
C VAL A 16 0.82 7.09 -9.37
N SER A 17 0.14 8.15 -9.81
CA SER A 17 -0.33 8.30 -11.19
C SER A 17 0.35 9.47 -11.90
N ARG A 18 0.67 9.30 -13.17
CA ARG A 18 1.26 10.36 -14.00
C ARG A 18 0.23 11.46 -14.25
N GLY A 19 0.66 12.72 -14.16
CA GLY A 19 -0.18 13.87 -14.47
C GLY A 19 -1.30 14.14 -13.46
N THR A 20 -1.32 13.42 -12.34
CA THR A 20 -2.23 13.67 -11.22
C THR A 20 -1.42 14.18 -10.04
N ASN A 21 -1.81 15.33 -9.49
CA ASN A 21 -1.18 15.88 -8.29
C ASN A 21 -2.26 16.08 -7.22
N HIS A 22 -2.36 15.11 -6.31
CA HIS A 22 -3.21 15.22 -5.14
C HIS A 22 -2.37 15.65 -3.95
N ASP A 23 -2.97 16.42 -3.03
CA ASP A 23 -2.42 16.75 -1.71
C ASP A 23 -2.44 15.54 -0.76
N TYR A 24 -2.98 14.40 -1.20
CA TYR A 24 -3.05 13.15 -0.45
C TYR A 24 -2.64 11.94 -1.30
N ARG A 25 -2.20 10.88 -0.62
CA ARG A 25 -1.93 9.55 -1.19
C ARG A 25 -3.21 8.75 -1.28
N ARG A 26 -3.41 8.12 -2.44
CA ARG A 26 -4.52 7.16 -2.66
C ARG A 26 -4.07 5.78 -2.21
N VAL A 27 -4.29 5.48 -0.93
CA VAL A 27 -3.86 4.24 -0.29
C VAL A 27 -4.81 3.11 -0.66
N LEU A 28 -4.25 1.95 -1.02
CA LEU A 28 -5.02 0.72 -1.21
C LEU A 28 -4.97 -0.15 0.05
N TRP A 29 -3.75 -0.35 0.58
CA TRP A 29 -3.51 -1.31 1.66
C TRP A 29 -2.51 -0.78 2.69
N ARG A 30 -2.70 -1.20 3.94
CA ARG A 30 -1.64 -1.27 4.94
C ARG A 30 -1.17 -2.72 5.00
N VAL A 31 0.14 -2.93 4.95
CA VAL A 31 0.79 -4.25 4.91
C VAL A 31 2.11 -4.19 5.70
N SER A 32 2.77 -5.33 5.87
CA SER A 32 4.17 -5.33 6.33
C SER A 32 5.09 -4.71 5.27
N ARG A 33 6.21 -4.11 5.66
CA ARG A 33 7.24 -3.62 4.72
C ARG A 33 7.73 -4.73 3.79
N ALA A 34 7.93 -5.93 4.32
CA ALA A 34 8.35 -7.08 3.52
C ALA A 34 7.37 -7.38 2.38
N ASP A 35 6.07 -7.34 2.65
CA ASP A 35 5.06 -7.55 1.62
C ASP A 35 4.97 -6.36 0.66
N ALA A 36 5.10 -5.13 1.14
CA ALA A 36 5.13 -3.95 0.27
C ALA A 36 6.29 -3.98 -0.73
N ILE A 37 7.48 -4.45 -0.31
CA ILE A 37 8.61 -4.65 -1.21
C ILE A 37 8.25 -5.64 -2.32
N LYS A 38 7.63 -6.78 -1.99
CA LYS A 38 7.19 -7.76 -3.00
C LYS A 38 6.18 -7.16 -3.97
N ILE A 39 5.16 -6.46 -3.45
CA ILE A 39 4.11 -5.82 -4.25
C ILE A 39 4.72 -4.81 -5.22
N CYS A 40 5.46 -3.82 -4.71
CA CYS A 40 5.96 -2.71 -5.53
C CYS A 40 7.14 -3.10 -6.44
N SER A 41 7.79 -4.23 -6.19
CA SER A 41 8.82 -4.78 -7.10
C SER A 41 8.21 -5.65 -8.22
N ASP A 42 6.94 -6.04 -8.13
CA ASP A 42 6.29 -6.84 -9.16
C ASP A 42 5.94 -5.97 -10.38
N PRO A 43 6.41 -6.32 -11.59
CA PRO A 43 6.19 -5.50 -12.79
C PRO A 43 4.71 -5.31 -13.14
N ARG A 44 3.81 -6.20 -12.68
CA ARG A 44 2.36 -6.08 -12.90
C ARG A 44 1.74 -4.91 -12.11
N THR A 45 2.47 -4.35 -11.15
CA THR A 45 2.02 -3.20 -10.34
C THR A 45 2.44 -1.85 -10.90
N ALA A 46 3.17 -1.83 -12.02
CA ALA A 46 3.59 -0.63 -12.73
C ALA A 46 3.14 -0.64 -14.19
N SER A 47 2.80 0.53 -14.70
CA SER A 47 2.43 0.78 -16.09
C SER A 47 2.92 2.17 -16.51
N GLN A 48 2.72 2.55 -17.78
CA GLN A 48 3.10 3.88 -18.26
C GLN A 48 2.35 5.04 -17.56
N ASN A 49 1.16 4.76 -17.00
CA ASN A 49 0.27 5.78 -16.44
C ASN A 49 0.25 5.79 -14.91
N TYR A 50 0.57 4.69 -14.24
CA TYR A 50 0.62 4.62 -12.80
C TYR A 50 1.54 3.49 -12.32
N MET A 51 2.00 3.60 -11.07
CA MET A 51 2.69 2.54 -10.35
C MET A 51 2.24 2.51 -8.89
N LEU A 52 2.45 1.37 -8.23
CA LEU A 52 2.30 1.27 -6.78
C LEU A 52 3.61 1.60 -6.08
N CYS A 53 3.53 2.40 -5.02
CA CYS A 53 4.65 2.71 -4.15
C CYS A 53 4.27 2.48 -2.69
N TRP A 54 5.27 2.38 -1.83
CA TRP A 54 5.06 2.24 -0.39
C TRP A 54 5.81 3.29 0.41
N THR A 55 5.35 3.55 1.63
CA THR A 55 6.03 4.42 2.58
C THR A 55 5.68 4.04 4.02
N ASP A 56 6.68 4.19 4.89
CA ASP A 56 6.59 4.10 6.35
C ASP A 56 6.36 5.48 7.00
N ARG A 57 6.32 6.56 6.23
CA ARG A 57 6.19 7.92 6.75
C ARG A 57 4.74 8.37 6.85
N ASN A 58 4.37 8.83 8.05
CA ASN A 58 3.05 9.39 8.36
C ASN A 58 1.91 8.44 7.97
N ILE A 59 2.05 7.12 8.22
CA ILE A 59 1.09 6.11 7.76
C ILE A 59 -0.30 6.23 8.41
N ASP A 60 -0.38 6.89 9.57
CA ASP A 60 -1.62 7.11 10.33
C ASP A 60 -2.22 8.51 10.08
N ASP A 61 -1.60 9.34 9.22
CA ASP A 61 -2.14 10.66 8.89
C ASP A 61 -3.30 10.52 7.90
N GLU A 62 -4.53 10.71 8.37
CA GLU A 62 -5.76 10.58 7.57
C GLU A 62 -5.92 11.69 6.53
N LYS A 63 -5.25 12.84 6.69
CA LYS A 63 -5.26 13.91 5.69
C LYS A 63 -4.34 13.56 4.52
N LEU A 64 -3.20 12.95 4.82
CA LEU A 64 -2.22 12.51 3.83
C LEU A 64 -2.55 11.15 3.21
N ASN A 65 -3.33 10.29 3.87
CA ASN A 65 -3.62 8.93 3.40
C ASN A 65 -5.12 8.70 3.30
N ARG A 66 -5.64 8.74 2.08
CA ARG A 66 -7.05 8.40 1.82
C ARG A 66 -7.12 6.99 1.26
N TYR A 67 -7.74 6.09 2.03
CA TYR A 67 -8.03 4.74 1.58
C TYR A 67 -9.08 4.78 0.48
N VAL A 68 -8.76 4.21 -0.68
CA VAL A 68 -9.66 4.11 -1.83
C VAL A 68 -10.09 2.66 -2.03
N PRO A 69 -11.30 2.40 -2.56
CA PRO A 69 -11.75 1.04 -2.82
C PRO A 69 -10.77 0.28 -3.73
N ASP A 70 -10.38 -0.90 -3.29
CA ASP A 70 -9.62 -1.85 -4.09
C ASP A 70 -10.58 -2.60 -5.02
N ASN A 71 -10.33 -2.51 -6.33
CA ASN A 71 -11.18 -3.11 -7.36
C ASN A 71 -10.72 -4.51 -7.79
N GLY A 72 -9.76 -5.09 -7.08
CA GLY A 72 -9.26 -6.45 -7.32
C GLY A 72 -8.30 -6.56 -8.51
N LYS A 73 -7.90 -5.42 -9.13
CA LYS A 73 -6.96 -5.42 -10.27
C LYS A 73 -5.63 -6.09 -9.94
N HIS A 74 -5.23 -6.08 -8.67
CA HIS A 74 -3.96 -6.62 -8.19
C HIS A 74 -4.12 -7.92 -7.40
N ASP A 75 -5.30 -8.53 -7.36
CA ASP A 75 -5.57 -9.76 -6.56
C ASP A 75 -4.62 -10.90 -6.91
N ALA A 76 -4.30 -11.07 -8.20
CA ALA A 76 -3.33 -12.07 -8.64
C ALA A 76 -1.94 -11.81 -8.03
N VAL A 77 -1.48 -10.55 -8.00
CA VAL A 77 -0.18 -10.18 -7.40
C VAL A 77 -0.20 -10.47 -5.90
N LEU A 78 -1.25 -10.06 -5.20
CA LEU A 78 -1.38 -10.25 -3.75
C LEU A 78 -1.37 -11.75 -3.40
N ARG A 79 -2.12 -12.56 -4.15
CA ARG A 79 -2.18 -14.01 -3.97
C ARG A 79 -0.84 -14.68 -4.28
N ASP A 80 -0.23 -14.37 -5.41
CA ASP A 80 1.00 -15.03 -5.87
C ASP A 80 2.19 -14.76 -4.92
N HIS A 81 2.22 -13.60 -4.27
CA HIS A 81 3.25 -13.23 -3.28
C HIS A 81 2.88 -13.57 -1.83
N GLY A 82 1.69 -14.13 -1.59
CA GLY A 82 1.20 -14.46 -0.25
C GLY A 82 1.08 -13.25 0.67
N VAL A 83 0.66 -12.10 0.13
CA VAL A 83 0.58 -10.82 0.85
C VAL A 83 -0.52 -10.87 1.91
N THR A 84 -0.22 -10.35 3.10
CA THR A 84 -1.21 -10.18 4.17
C THR A 84 -1.61 -8.71 4.30
N ILE A 85 -2.91 -8.41 4.12
CA ILE A 85 -3.47 -7.07 4.28
C ILE A 85 -3.84 -6.83 5.76
N LEU A 86 -3.30 -5.76 6.34
CA LEU A 86 -3.58 -5.32 7.70
C LEU A 86 -4.77 -4.34 7.77
N LYS A 87 -4.91 -3.48 6.75
CA LYS A 87 -6.01 -2.52 6.61
C LYS A 87 -6.27 -2.21 5.12
N LYS A 88 -7.53 -2.03 4.75
CA LYS A 88 -7.98 -1.51 3.44
C LYS A 88 -9.29 -0.71 3.61
N ALA A 89 -9.73 -0.03 2.54
CA ALA A 89 -11.02 0.67 2.49
C ALA A 89 -12.21 -0.29 2.66
#